data_AF-A0A951J4N9-F1
#
_entry.id   AF-A0A951J4N9-F1
#
_cell.length_a   1.000
_cell.length_b   1.000
_cell.length_c   1.000
_cell.angle_alpha   90.00
_cell.angle_beta   90.00
_cell.angle_gamma   90.00
#
_symmetry.space_group_name_H-M   'P 1'
#
loop_
_entity.id
_entity.type
_entity.pdbx_description
1 polymer ?
#
loop_
_entity_poly.entity_id
_entity_poly.type
_entity_poly.pdbx_seq_one_letter_code
_entity_poly.pdbx_strand_id
1 'polypeptide(L)'
;MQFRFRYLRPDGREVQVETIDDLRDLLRNGDVAHDTLLYDALTSEWAPLRAHAVTRLLEDVGDVPPPDAPPPEAADEEPSVADAPASATDLDELALDLDPALDEASTSRTEDTVRDLLRERKREGESASTDRSAFTTAGEWGMVVDAGLDEPDSPASGETPDRPARRTGVQGGGVPPRGPTASEPSRPVAEETPPPLRSRPQVPLTSPGRSRRWRSAPALIAVGSAGLLGMLVYAVAWSDDRPDPPADVASPVPVAPRPLPDATPAVSVVGGSEAVALGDMVEALDSLRRARGLGDVPGDWLEGIYLSNASRYPEVRGYWERYARFVDDVRQRDTALFRQSFVRRLEGEGAGTAVVSMRLARAIRLFEGSQPARDTVYDAMAQLAGASLDLHDLLVEREADIEYDPVLPDRVSRDPVVEAVTDDPLLRDRIWVELDRIFHSLSVLSGGDVGTRDALGEGSLDGIRAPGGS
;
A
#
# COMPACT_ATOMS: atom_id res chain seq x y z
N MET A 1 -3.01 -3.87 -27.13
CA MET A 1 -4.37 -4.15 -26.64
C MET A 1 -4.34 -5.52 -25.97
N GLN A 2 -4.59 -5.56 -24.66
CA GLN A 2 -4.51 -6.77 -23.85
C GLN A 2 -5.94 -7.04 -23.35
N PHE A 3 -6.57 -8.09 -23.86
CA PHE A 3 -7.91 -8.51 -23.46
C PHE A 3 -7.88 -8.99 -22.00
N ARG A 4 -8.97 -8.76 -21.24
CA ARG A 4 -9.07 -9.24 -19.85
C ARG A 4 -9.65 -10.65 -19.77
N PHE A 5 -10.67 -10.94 -20.58
CA PHE A 5 -11.32 -12.25 -20.58
C PHE A 5 -11.42 -12.84 -21.98
N ARG A 6 -11.53 -14.17 -22.05
CA ARG A 6 -11.98 -14.88 -23.25
C ARG A 6 -12.99 -15.92 -22.85
N TYR A 7 -14.00 -16.19 -23.67
CA TYR A 7 -14.88 -17.34 -23.44
C TYR A 7 -14.95 -18.23 -24.67
N LEU A 8 -15.22 -19.51 -24.45
CA LEU A 8 -15.35 -20.50 -25.51
C LEU A 8 -16.82 -20.69 -25.88
N ARG A 9 -17.20 -20.36 -27.11
CA ARG A 9 -18.55 -20.63 -27.61
C ARG A 9 -18.78 -22.14 -27.81
N PRO A 10 -20.04 -22.59 -27.90
CA PRO A 10 -20.37 -24.00 -28.19
C PRO A 10 -19.77 -24.54 -29.49
N ASP A 11 -19.46 -23.67 -30.46
CA ASP A 11 -18.79 -24.02 -31.71
C ASP A 11 -17.26 -24.14 -31.59
N GLY A 12 -16.72 -23.97 -30.38
CA GLY A 12 -15.29 -24.02 -30.08
C GLY A 12 -14.53 -22.75 -30.43
N ARG A 13 -15.21 -21.65 -30.82
CA ARG A 13 -14.53 -20.38 -31.09
C ARG A 13 -14.31 -19.59 -29.81
N GLU A 14 -13.09 -19.06 -29.67
CA GLU A 14 -12.76 -18.11 -28.62
C GLU A 14 -13.28 -16.71 -28.99
N VAL A 15 -13.98 -16.06 -28.07
CA VAL A 15 -14.39 -14.67 -28.17
C VAL A 15 -13.68 -13.88 -27.09
N GLN A 16 -13.01 -12.79 -27.48
CA GLN A 16 -12.33 -11.90 -26.55
C GLN A 16 -13.31 -10.88 -25.97
N VAL A 17 -13.19 -10.62 -24.69
CA VAL A 17 -14.00 -9.64 -23.96
C VAL A 17 -13.02 -8.66 -23.31
N GLU A 18 -13.09 -7.40 -23.72
CA GLU A 18 -12.09 -6.40 -23.36
C GLU A 18 -12.31 -5.89 -21.94
N THR A 19 -13.56 -5.67 -21.55
CA THR A 19 -13.92 -5.07 -20.26
C THR A 19 -14.78 -5.99 -19.39
N ILE A 20 -14.90 -5.65 -18.10
CA ILE A 20 -15.78 -6.35 -17.17
C ILE A 20 -17.26 -6.05 -17.45
N ASP A 21 -17.56 -4.88 -18.00
CA ASP A 21 -18.91 -4.46 -18.35
C ASP A 21 -19.43 -5.24 -19.57
N ASP A 22 -18.59 -5.48 -20.58
CA ASP A 22 -18.93 -6.36 -21.70
C ASP A 22 -19.27 -7.78 -21.23
N LEU A 23 -18.52 -8.30 -20.25
CA LEU A 23 -18.79 -9.62 -19.66
C LEU A 23 -20.13 -9.61 -18.89
N ARG A 24 -20.46 -8.52 -18.19
CA ARG A 24 -21.74 -8.33 -17.52
C ARG A 24 -22.90 -8.32 -18.51
N ASP A 25 -22.75 -7.61 -19.62
CA ASP A 25 -23.78 -7.52 -20.66
C ASP A 25 -24.01 -8.89 -21.31
N LEU A 26 -22.94 -9.62 -21.61
CA LEU A 26 -23.01 -10.99 -22.13
C LEU A 26 -23.74 -11.95 -21.19
N LEU A 27 -23.49 -11.84 -19.88
CA LEU A 27 -24.19 -12.60 -18.83
C LEU A 27 -25.68 -12.22 -18.76
N ARG A 28 -25.98 -10.92 -18.75
CA ARG A 28 -27.33 -10.39 -18.64
C ARG A 28 -28.20 -10.74 -19.86
N ASN A 29 -27.60 -10.75 -21.04
CA ASN A 29 -28.27 -11.12 -22.29
C ASN A 29 -28.42 -12.64 -22.46
N GLY A 30 -27.76 -13.44 -21.59
CA GLY A 30 -27.74 -14.90 -21.71
C GLY A 30 -26.88 -15.42 -22.86
N ASP A 31 -25.99 -14.59 -23.42
CA ASP A 31 -25.05 -14.97 -24.48
C ASP A 31 -23.96 -15.92 -23.95
N VAL A 32 -23.76 -15.94 -22.63
CA VAL A 32 -22.78 -16.77 -21.94
C VAL A 32 -23.47 -17.41 -20.72
N ALA A 33 -23.53 -18.74 -20.70
CA ALA A 33 -24.11 -19.50 -19.59
C ALA A 33 -23.10 -19.74 -18.45
N HIS A 34 -23.57 -20.01 -17.24
CA HIS A 34 -22.74 -20.28 -16.05
C HIS A 34 -21.73 -21.42 -16.18
N ASP A 35 -21.97 -22.35 -17.09
CA ASP A 35 -21.09 -23.48 -17.42
C ASP A 35 -20.15 -23.21 -18.59
N THR A 36 -20.27 -22.05 -19.24
CA THR A 36 -19.37 -21.63 -20.32
C THR A 36 -17.96 -21.45 -19.78
N LEU A 37 -16.96 -21.99 -20.49
CA LEU A 37 -15.57 -21.83 -20.10
C LEU A 37 -15.12 -20.39 -20.34
N LEU A 38 -14.66 -19.73 -19.29
CA LEU A 38 -14.06 -18.41 -19.28
C LEU A 38 -12.56 -18.56 -18.97
N TYR A 39 -11.74 -17.85 -19.72
CA TYR A 39 -10.35 -17.58 -19.43
C TYR A 39 -10.25 -16.21 -18.80
N ASP A 40 -9.64 -16.13 -17.62
CA ASP A 40 -9.32 -14.87 -16.96
C ASP A 40 -7.81 -14.62 -17.09
N ALA A 41 -7.43 -13.54 -17.78
CA ALA A 41 -6.02 -13.21 -17.98
C ALA A 41 -5.30 -12.89 -16.66
N LEU A 42 -6.03 -12.48 -15.62
CA LEU A 42 -5.45 -12.19 -14.30
C LEU A 42 -5.01 -13.48 -13.59
N THR A 43 -5.81 -14.54 -13.67
CA THR A 43 -5.50 -15.84 -13.04
C THR A 43 -4.80 -16.81 -14.00
N SER A 44 -4.80 -16.53 -15.30
CA SER A 44 -4.29 -17.41 -16.37
C SER A 44 -4.95 -18.79 -16.41
N GLU A 45 -6.19 -18.91 -15.96
CA GLU A 45 -6.92 -20.18 -15.88
C GLU A 45 -8.19 -20.17 -16.72
N TRP A 46 -8.48 -21.33 -17.36
CA TRP A 46 -9.79 -21.64 -17.93
C TRP A 46 -10.65 -22.35 -16.89
N ALA A 47 -11.80 -21.81 -16.54
CA ALA A 47 -12.77 -22.48 -15.69
C ALA A 47 -14.21 -22.15 -16.12
N PRO A 48 -15.22 -22.93 -15.70
CA PRO A 48 -16.61 -22.55 -15.89
C PRO A 48 -16.88 -21.17 -15.29
N LEU A 49 -17.67 -20.33 -15.96
CA LEU A 49 -17.95 -18.95 -15.57
C LEU A 49 -18.27 -18.80 -14.07
N ARG A 50 -19.11 -19.68 -13.51
CA ARG A 50 -19.49 -19.71 -12.08
C ARG A 50 -18.34 -19.93 -11.08
N ALA A 51 -17.19 -20.42 -11.55
CA ALA A 51 -16.02 -20.68 -10.72
C ALA A 51 -15.12 -19.44 -10.55
N HIS A 52 -15.26 -18.45 -11.43
CA HIS A 52 -14.50 -17.20 -11.35
C HIS A 52 -15.11 -16.25 -10.32
N ALA A 53 -14.26 -15.58 -9.53
CA ALA A 53 -14.70 -14.62 -8.52
C ALA A 53 -15.44 -13.42 -9.15
N VAL A 54 -15.04 -13.02 -10.37
CA VAL A 54 -15.66 -11.91 -11.10
C VAL A 54 -17.15 -12.13 -11.36
N THR A 55 -17.57 -13.37 -11.65
CA THR A 55 -18.96 -13.70 -11.96
C THR A 55 -19.85 -13.52 -10.73
N ARG A 56 -19.37 -13.91 -9.54
CA ARG A 56 -20.10 -13.72 -8.29
C ARG A 56 -20.28 -12.24 -7.97
N LEU A 57 -19.23 -11.45 -8.20
CA LEU A 57 -19.31 -9.99 -8.04
C LEU A 57 -20.34 -9.36 -8.99
N LEU A 58 -20.44 -9.87 -10.22
CA LEU A 58 -21.41 -9.38 -11.21
C LEU A 58 -22.86 -9.77 -10.87
N GLU A 59 -23.07 -10.96 -10.29
CA GLU A 59 -24.39 -11.42 -9.84
C GLU A 59 -24.88 -10.64 -8.60
N ASP A 60 -23.99 -10.40 -7.64
CA ASP A 60 -24.31 -9.71 -6.39
C ASP A 60 -24.72 -8.24 -6.62
N VAL A 61 -24.23 -7.62 -7.70
CA VAL A 61 -24.60 -6.25 -8.11
C VAL A 61 -25.91 -6.22 -8.92
N GLY A 62 -26.34 -7.35 -9.48
CA GLY A 62 -27.49 -7.44 -10.39
C GLY A 62 -28.85 -7.59 -9.71
N ASP A 63 -28.90 -7.94 -8.43
CA ASP A 63 -30.14 -8.16 -7.68
C ASP A 63 -30.77 -6.89 -7.09
N VAL A 64 -30.28 -5.70 -7.46
CA VAL A 64 -30.96 -4.45 -7.14
C VAL A 64 -32.18 -4.31 -8.08
N PRO A 65 -33.42 -4.40 -7.57
CA PRO A 65 -34.60 -4.24 -8.41
C PRO A 65 -34.54 -2.87 -9.11
N PRO A 66 -34.93 -2.78 -10.39
CA PRO A 66 -34.96 -1.50 -11.09
C PRO A 66 -35.79 -0.50 -10.27
N PRO A 67 -35.35 0.77 -10.17
CA PRO A 67 -35.99 1.78 -9.31
C PRO A 67 -37.46 2.08 -9.65
N ASP A 68 -37.96 1.54 -10.76
CA ASP A 68 -39.35 1.68 -11.24
C ASP A 68 -40.22 0.44 -10.98
N ALA A 69 -39.76 -0.56 -10.23
CA ALA A 69 -40.61 -1.65 -9.79
C ALA A 69 -41.65 -1.10 -8.77
N PRO A 70 -42.96 -1.18 -9.04
CA PRO A 70 -43.97 -0.71 -8.09
C PRO A 70 -43.80 -1.46 -6.77
N PRO A 71 -43.84 -0.76 -5.62
CA PRO A 71 -43.66 -1.40 -4.32
C PRO A 71 -44.67 -2.54 -4.16
N PRO A 72 -44.25 -3.68 -3.59
CA PRO A 72 -45.15 -4.79 -3.35
C PRO A 72 -46.34 -4.29 -2.50
N GLU A 73 -47.56 -4.56 -2.97
CA GLU A 73 -48.81 -4.26 -2.27
C GLU A 73 -48.71 -4.72 -0.82
N ALA A 74 -48.64 -3.76 0.11
CA ALA A 74 -48.63 -4.02 1.53
C ALA A 74 -49.96 -4.67 1.92
N ALA A 75 -49.89 -5.88 2.46
CA ALA A 75 -51.02 -6.52 3.11
C ALA A 75 -51.42 -5.68 4.35
N ASP A 76 -52.69 -5.32 4.41
CA ASP A 76 -53.33 -4.57 5.50
C ASP A 76 -53.15 -5.28 6.85
N GLU A 77 -52.30 -4.72 7.73
CA GLU A 77 -52.33 -4.99 9.18
C GLU A 77 -52.72 -3.70 9.91
N GLU A 78 -53.91 -3.71 10.50
CA GLU A 78 -54.46 -2.59 11.31
C GLU A 78 -53.73 -2.47 12.66
N PRO A 79 -53.29 -1.26 13.08
CA PRO A 79 -52.71 -1.06 14.40
C PRO A 79 -53.76 -0.76 15.47
N SER A 80 -53.69 -1.51 16.57
CA SER A 80 -54.40 -1.30 17.83
C SER A 80 -53.72 -0.19 18.65
N VAL A 81 -54.48 0.85 19.01
CA VAL A 81 -54.04 2.02 19.77
C VAL A 81 -54.33 1.83 21.26
N ALA A 82 -53.31 2.00 22.13
CA ALA A 82 -53.50 2.21 23.56
C ALA A 82 -52.44 3.17 24.14
N ASP A 83 -52.95 4.31 24.61
CA ASP A 83 -52.53 5.30 25.62
C ASP A 83 -51.07 5.48 26.11
N ALA A 84 -50.73 6.77 26.23
CA ALA A 84 -49.53 7.42 26.76
C ALA A 84 -49.39 7.32 28.32
N PRO A 85 -48.30 7.82 28.99
CA PRO A 85 -48.01 9.26 29.06
C PRO A 85 -46.53 9.68 29.04
N ALA A 86 -46.40 10.99 28.77
CA ALA A 86 -45.24 11.86 28.72
C ALA A 86 -44.20 11.77 29.85
N SER A 87 -42.94 12.06 29.52
CA SER A 87 -42.03 12.83 30.38
C SER A 87 -41.00 13.58 29.53
N ALA A 88 -40.90 14.87 29.82
CA ALA A 88 -40.01 15.85 29.21
C ALA A 88 -38.70 15.98 30.01
N THR A 89 -37.59 16.16 29.31
CA THR A 89 -36.32 16.77 29.79
C THR A 89 -35.51 17.07 28.53
N ASP A 90 -35.41 18.33 28.09
CA ASP A 90 -34.36 19.30 28.48
C ASP A 90 -32.94 18.74 28.33
N LEU A 91 -32.28 19.04 27.20
CA LEU A 91 -30.83 19.18 27.08
C LEU A 91 -30.50 19.99 25.81
N ASP A 92 -30.69 21.30 25.92
CA ASP A 92 -30.09 22.34 25.10
C ASP A 92 -28.98 22.97 25.96
N GLU A 93 -27.72 22.60 25.73
CA GLU A 93 -26.50 23.33 26.13
C GLU A 93 -25.29 22.38 26.06
N LEU A 94 -24.52 22.47 24.97
CA LEU A 94 -23.07 22.26 24.97
C LEU A 94 -22.50 22.89 23.70
N ALA A 95 -22.60 24.23 23.64
CA ALA A 95 -21.81 25.04 22.72
C ALA A 95 -20.36 25.04 23.22
N LEU A 96 -19.48 24.36 22.49
CA LEU A 96 -18.03 24.43 22.69
C LEU A 96 -17.51 25.73 22.07
N ASP A 97 -17.23 26.70 22.93
CA ASP A 97 -16.42 27.89 22.61
C ASP A 97 -15.00 27.46 22.24
N LEU A 98 -14.68 27.47 20.94
CA LEU A 98 -13.32 27.36 20.42
C LEU A 98 -12.77 28.77 20.16
N ASP A 99 -11.79 29.15 20.99
CA ASP A 99 -11.04 30.41 20.96
C ASP A 99 -10.05 30.43 19.76
N PRO A 100 -10.20 31.33 18.77
CA PRO A 100 -9.37 31.35 17.56
C PRO A 100 -8.04 32.14 17.68
N ALA A 101 -7.52 32.42 18.88
CA ALA A 101 -6.45 33.39 19.07
C ALA A 101 -4.98 32.84 19.09
N LEU A 102 -4.69 31.63 18.60
CA LEU A 102 -3.34 31.03 18.78
C LEU A 102 -2.55 30.62 17.52
N ASP A 103 -2.83 31.16 16.33
CA ASP A 103 -2.09 30.75 15.12
C ASP A 103 -1.54 31.85 14.19
N GLU A 104 -1.16 33.02 14.73
CA GLU A 104 -0.47 34.07 13.94
C GLU A 104 0.99 34.33 14.36
N ALA A 105 1.48 33.72 15.43
CA ALA A 105 2.84 33.99 15.94
C ALA A 105 3.94 33.04 15.40
N SER A 106 3.58 31.92 14.77
CA SER A 106 4.55 30.91 14.30
C SER A 106 4.98 31.08 12.84
N THR A 107 4.23 31.82 12.01
CA THR A 107 4.54 31.99 10.58
C THR A 107 5.51 33.13 10.32
N SER A 108 5.48 34.23 11.10
CA SER A 108 6.36 35.40 10.84
C SER A 108 7.84 35.15 11.17
N ARG A 109 8.13 34.29 12.16
CA ARG A 109 9.51 33.99 12.59
C ARG A 109 10.29 33.18 11.54
N THR A 110 9.58 32.36 10.77
CA THR A 110 10.17 31.51 9.74
C THR A 110 10.45 32.32 8.47
N GLU A 111 9.61 33.31 8.15
CA GLU A 111 9.76 34.14 6.96
C GLU A 111 10.94 35.12 7.05
N ASP A 112 11.21 35.67 8.24
CA ASP A 112 12.37 36.54 8.47
C ASP A 112 13.70 35.78 8.42
N THR A 113 13.71 34.52 8.88
CA THR A 113 14.91 33.65 8.83
C THR A 113 15.29 33.32 7.37
N VAL A 114 14.29 33.12 6.50
CA VAL A 114 14.50 32.86 5.07
C VAL A 114 14.96 34.12 4.33
N ARG A 115 14.45 35.32 4.69
CA ARG A 115 14.92 36.60 4.13
C ARG A 115 16.38 36.88 4.47
N ASP A 116 16.81 36.58 5.68
CA ASP A 116 18.19 36.84 6.09
C ASP A 116 19.18 35.87 5.44
N LEU A 117 18.82 34.59 5.28
CA LEU A 117 19.63 33.63 4.51
C LEU A 117 19.78 34.03 3.02
N LEU A 118 18.72 34.58 2.41
CA LEU A 118 18.79 35.08 1.03
C LEU A 118 19.65 36.35 0.89
N ARG A 119 19.68 37.21 1.92
CA ARG A 119 20.57 38.39 1.94
C ARG A 119 22.04 38.01 2.14
N GLU A 120 22.32 36.99 2.95
CA GLU A 120 23.69 36.51 3.18
C GLU A 120 24.27 35.87 1.92
N ARG A 121 23.50 35.02 1.22
CA ARG A 121 23.93 34.40 -0.04
C ARG A 121 24.17 35.41 -1.17
N LYS A 122 23.42 36.53 -1.18
CA LYS A 122 23.63 37.62 -2.15
C LYS A 122 24.94 38.37 -1.90
N ARG A 123 25.34 38.56 -0.63
CA ARG A 123 26.63 39.17 -0.26
C ARG A 123 27.83 38.28 -0.59
N GLU A 124 27.67 36.96 -0.46
CA GLU A 124 28.70 35.99 -0.84
C GLU A 124 28.88 35.91 -2.37
N GLY A 125 27.79 36.02 -3.14
CA GLY A 125 27.83 36.05 -4.60
C GLY A 125 28.52 37.29 -5.19
N GLU A 126 28.36 38.46 -4.56
CA GLU A 126 29.03 39.70 -5.00
C GLU A 126 30.52 39.75 -4.64
N SER A 127 30.96 38.98 -3.64
CA SER A 127 32.38 38.94 -3.23
C SER A 127 33.24 37.98 -4.07
N ALA A 128 32.61 37.07 -4.85
CA ALA A 128 33.31 36.09 -5.66
C ALA A 128 33.57 36.52 -7.13
N SER A 129 33.18 37.75 -7.51
CA SER A 129 33.18 38.19 -8.92
C SER A 129 34.42 38.99 -9.37
N THR A 130 35.43 39.22 -8.52
CA THR A 130 36.53 40.15 -8.88
C THR A 130 37.85 39.50 -9.31
N ASP A 131 37.96 38.16 -9.43
CA ASP A 131 39.27 37.55 -9.68
C ASP A 131 39.29 36.45 -10.76
N ARG A 132 38.80 36.79 -11.96
CA ARG A 132 39.05 36.00 -13.19
C ARG A 132 39.28 36.90 -14.40
N SER A 133 40.48 37.48 -14.44
CA SER A 133 41.08 37.98 -15.68
C SER A 133 42.58 37.77 -15.61
N ALA A 134 43.04 36.62 -16.14
CA ALA A 134 44.32 36.42 -16.83
C ALA A 134 44.65 34.93 -16.89
N PHE A 135 44.36 34.27 -18.03
CA PHE A 135 45.38 33.50 -18.75
C PHE A 135 44.79 32.94 -20.06
N THR A 136 45.26 33.50 -21.17
CA THR A 136 45.28 32.87 -22.50
C THR A 136 46.74 32.58 -22.82
N THR A 137 47.12 31.36 -23.18
CA THR A 137 48.11 31.08 -24.23
C THR A 137 47.98 29.63 -24.71
N ALA A 138 48.05 29.50 -26.03
CA ALA A 138 47.98 28.29 -26.85
C ALA A 138 49.27 27.46 -26.83
N GLY A 139 49.17 26.23 -27.35
CA GLY A 139 50.28 25.33 -27.73
C GLY A 139 49.76 23.89 -27.68
N GLU A 140 49.43 23.24 -28.80
CA GLU A 140 50.36 22.65 -29.79
C GLU A 140 51.05 21.38 -29.23
N TRP A 141 51.33 20.40 -30.11
CA TRP A 141 51.77 19.00 -29.88
C TRP A 141 50.60 18.05 -29.53
N GLY A 142 50.19 17.08 -30.34
CA GLY A 142 50.90 16.40 -31.42
C GLY A 142 51.80 15.30 -30.86
N MET A 143 51.24 14.14 -30.50
CA MET A 143 52.00 12.88 -30.54
C MET A 143 51.09 11.66 -30.69
N VAL A 144 51.36 10.94 -31.77
CA VAL A 144 51.01 9.56 -32.07
C VAL A 144 51.99 8.67 -31.30
N VAL A 145 51.51 7.65 -30.58
CA VAL A 145 52.26 6.41 -30.35
C VAL A 145 51.29 5.23 -30.31
N ASP A 146 51.55 4.31 -31.23
CA ASP A 146 51.04 2.95 -31.36
C ASP A 146 52.04 1.97 -30.72
N ALA A 147 51.62 0.72 -30.49
CA ALA A 147 52.25 -0.41 -29.78
C ALA A 147 52.00 -0.41 -28.26
N GLY A 148 51.54 -1.48 -27.61
CA GLY A 148 51.55 -2.90 -27.98
C GLY A 148 52.02 -3.67 -26.74
N LEU A 149 51.31 -4.74 -26.37
CA LEU A 149 51.71 -5.84 -25.48
C LEU A 149 52.22 -5.47 -24.07
N ASP A 150 51.45 -5.81 -23.03
CA ASP A 150 51.90 -6.85 -22.09
C ASP A 150 50.81 -7.16 -21.04
N GLU A 151 50.50 -8.45 -20.97
CA GLU A 151 49.82 -9.17 -19.90
C GLU A 151 50.72 -9.12 -18.64
N PRO A 152 50.20 -8.81 -17.44
CA PRO A 152 50.89 -9.18 -16.21
C PRO A 152 50.23 -10.39 -15.57
N ASP A 153 51.07 -11.39 -15.43
CA ASP A 153 50.93 -12.64 -14.70
C ASP A 153 50.23 -12.55 -13.34
N SER A 154 49.46 -13.61 -13.08
CA SER A 154 49.03 -14.03 -11.75
C SER A 154 50.22 -14.40 -10.86
N PRO A 155 50.26 -13.97 -9.59
CA PRO A 155 51.02 -14.68 -8.58
C PRO A 155 50.14 -15.59 -7.72
N ALA A 156 50.70 -16.77 -7.53
CA ALA A 156 50.32 -17.89 -6.71
C ALA A 156 49.93 -17.61 -5.25
N SER A 157 49.10 -18.52 -4.77
CA SER A 157 48.97 -19.09 -3.43
C SER A 157 50.08 -18.82 -2.41
N GLY A 158 49.64 -18.43 -1.21
CA GLY A 158 50.32 -18.42 0.08
C GLY A 158 49.59 -17.41 0.97
N GLU A 159 49.36 -17.56 2.27
CA GLU A 159 49.77 -18.52 3.27
C GLU A 159 48.92 -18.18 4.52
N THR A 160 48.38 -19.18 5.21
CA THR A 160 47.54 -19.00 6.41
C THR A 160 48.40 -18.46 7.57
N PRO A 161 48.02 -17.37 8.27
CA PRO A 161 48.69 -17.02 9.50
C PRO A 161 48.02 -17.68 10.70
N ASP A 162 48.95 -18.15 11.51
CA ASP A 162 48.83 -18.97 12.69
C ASP A 162 48.11 -18.31 13.87
N ARG A 163 47.63 -19.22 14.71
CA ARG A 163 46.98 -19.03 16.00
C ARG A 163 48.04 -18.78 17.09
N PRO A 164 47.95 -17.72 17.91
CA PRO A 164 48.66 -17.70 19.18
C PRO A 164 47.79 -18.31 20.28
N ALA A 165 48.25 -19.45 20.80
CA ALA A 165 47.91 -19.96 22.11
C ALA A 165 48.83 -19.36 23.19
N ARG A 166 48.39 -19.48 24.45
CA ARG A 166 49.11 -19.27 25.74
C ARG A 166 48.99 -17.86 26.34
N ARG A 167 48.82 -17.67 27.66
CA ARG A 167 48.65 -18.56 28.82
C ARG A 167 48.37 -17.68 30.05
N THR A 168 47.68 -18.28 31.04
CA THR A 168 47.85 -18.15 32.50
C THR A 168 47.72 -16.81 33.21
N GLY A 169 46.78 -16.80 34.16
CA GLY A 169 46.97 -16.19 35.49
C GLY A 169 45.65 -15.86 36.18
N VAL A 170 45.19 -16.67 37.15
CA VAL A 170 45.27 -16.39 38.61
C VAL A 170 43.90 -15.88 39.11
N GLN A 171 43.05 -16.71 39.73
CA GLN A 171 43.01 -17.11 41.15
C GLN A 171 42.07 -16.22 42.00
N GLY A 172 41.08 -16.85 42.64
CA GLY A 172 40.14 -16.27 43.61
C GLY A 172 38.71 -16.73 43.32
N GLY A 173 38.08 -17.68 44.01
CA GLY A 173 38.20 -18.06 45.42
C GLY A 173 37.16 -17.29 46.23
N GLY A 174 35.94 -17.82 46.38
CA GLY A 174 34.86 -17.12 47.11
C GLY A 174 33.52 -17.87 47.20
N VAL A 175 33.52 -19.03 47.84
CA VAL A 175 32.39 -19.68 48.55
C VAL A 175 32.80 -19.61 50.04
N PRO A 176 31.98 -19.44 51.11
CA PRO A 176 30.57 -19.84 51.41
C PRO A 176 29.80 -18.70 52.22
N PRO A 177 28.74 -18.88 53.05
CA PRO A 177 28.11 -20.11 53.53
C PRO A 177 26.58 -20.20 53.64
N ARG A 178 26.14 -21.47 53.62
CA ARG A 178 24.94 -22.00 54.27
C ARG A 178 24.95 -21.69 55.77
N GLY A 179 23.82 -21.20 56.27
CA GLY A 179 23.45 -21.20 57.68
C GLY A 179 22.09 -21.90 57.89
N PRO A 180 21.76 -22.34 59.12
CA PRO A 180 20.99 -23.55 59.36
C PRO A 180 19.57 -23.32 59.91
N THR A 181 18.75 -24.36 59.75
CA THR A 181 17.68 -24.85 60.65
C THR A 181 16.90 -23.86 61.52
N ALA A 182 15.59 -23.76 61.27
CA ALA A 182 14.60 -23.62 62.33
C ALA A 182 13.34 -24.40 61.96
N SER A 183 13.08 -25.42 62.77
CA SER A 183 11.86 -26.21 62.86
C SER A 183 10.74 -25.41 63.52
N GLU A 184 9.48 -25.72 63.18
CA GLU A 184 8.24 -25.75 64.01
C GLU A 184 7.00 -25.28 63.20
N PRO A 185 5.77 -25.66 63.61
CA PRO A 185 5.29 -27.02 63.83
C PRO A 185 4.01 -27.29 63.01
N SER A 186 3.69 -28.58 62.92
CA SER A 186 2.47 -29.14 62.33
C SER A 186 1.18 -28.48 62.86
N ARG A 187 0.31 -28.06 61.94
CA ARG A 187 -1.11 -27.78 62.20
C ARG A 187 -1.95 -28.90 61.56
N PRO A 188 -2.96 -29.43 62.27
CA PRO A 188 -3.70 -30.61 61.84
C PRO A 188 -4.64 -30.31 60.68
N VAL A 189 -4.74 -31.34 59.84
CA VAL A 189 -5.65 -31.55 58.71
C VAL A 189 -7.09 -31.27 59.13
N ALA A 190 -7.70 -30.26 58.51
CA ALA A 190 -9.15 -30.20 58.33
C ALA A 190 -9.42 -30.65 56.89
N GLU A 191 -10.11 -31.78 56.80
CA GLU A 191 -10.54 -32.46 55.60
C GLU A 191 -11.66 -31.63 54.95
N GLU A 192 -11.27 -30.65 54.14
CA GLU A 192 -12.20 -29.89 53.29
C GLU A 192 -12.14 -30.48 51.89
N THR A 193 -13.19 -31.22 51.53
CA THR A 193 -13.37 -31.87 50.23
C THR A 193 -13.25 -30.82 49.11
N PRO A 194 -12.22 -30.86 48.25
CA PRO A 194 -12.18 -29.98 47.09
C PRO A 194 -13.33 -30.36 46.13
N PRO A 195 -14.08 -29.38 45.59
CA PRO A 195 -15.07 -29.66 44.55
C PRO A 195 -14.38 -30.31 43.35
N PRO A 196 -15.06 -31.22 42.61
CA PRO A 196 -14.44 -31.91 41.48
C PRO A 196 -13.97 -30.87 40.46
N LEU A 197 -12.65 -30.72 40.35
CA LEU A 197 -12.00 -30.10 39.21
C LEU A 197 -12.53 -30.82 37.98
N ARG A 198 -13.34 -30.12 37.17
CA ARG A 198 -13.67 -30.56 35.82
C ARG A 198 -12.35 -30.72 35.09
N SER A 199 -11.94 -31.96 34.88
CA SER A 199 -10.85 -32.34 34.01
C SER A 199 -11.18 -31.83 32.60
N ARG A 200 -10.69 -30.62 32.29
CA ARG A 200 -10.52 -30.19 30.90
C ARG A 200 -9.56 -31.23 30.29
N PRO A 201 -9.93 -31.91 29.19
CA PRO A 201 -9.04 -32.85 28.54
C PRO A 201 -7.76 -32.10 28.16
N GLN A 202 -6.66 -32.42 28.84
CA GLN A 202 -5.34 -32.01 28.39
C GLN A 202 -5.07 -32.80 27.12
N VAL A 203 -5.36 -32.18 25.98
CA VAL A 203 -4.90 -32.69 24.69
C VAL A 203 -3.37 -32.73 24.77
N PRO A 204 -2.72 -33.89 24.59
CA PRO A 204 -1.28 -33.99 24.66
C PRO A 204 -0.67 -33.05 23.62
N LEU A 205 0.11 -32.08 24.09
CA LEU A 205 1.01 -31.27 23.27
C LEU A 205 2.08 -32.19 22.68
N THR A 206 1.74 -32.89 21.60
CA THR A 206 2.73 -33.47 20.70
C THR A 206 3.43 -32.31 20.01
N SER A 207 4.70 -32.08 20.37
CA SER A 207 5.60 -31.19 19.65
C SER A 207 5.50 -31.47 18.14
N PRO A 208 5.25 -30.46 17.29
CA PRO A 208 5.16 -30.70 15.86
C PRO A 208 6.54 -31.13 15.35
N GLY A 209 6.58 -32.38 14.91
CA GLY A 209 7.74 -32.96 14.25
C GLY A 209 8.04 -32.20 12.97
N ARG A 210 9.27 -31.69 12.89
CA ARG A 210 10.13 -31.70 11.71
C ARG A 210 9.41 -31.31 10.40
N SER A 211 9.32 -29.99 10.21
CA SER A 211 9.02 -29.27 8.97
C SER A 211 9.23 -30.09 7.68
N ARG A 212 8.14 -30.65 7.18
CA ARG A 212 8.08 -31.26 5.85
C ARG A 212 8.07 -30.08 4.87
N ARG A 213 9.13 -29.96 4.05
CA ARG A 213 9.29 -28.89 3.05
C ARG A 213 8.10 -28.88 2.08
N TRP A 214 7.09 -28.08 2.38
CA TRP A 214 6.02 -27.73 1.45
C TRP A 214 6.63 -26.83 0.37
N ARG A 215 6.51 -27.28 -0.87
CA ARG A 215 6.79 -26.47 -2.05
C ARG A 215 5.52 -25.64 -2.28
N SER A 216 5.49 -24.43 -1.75
CA SER A 216 4.45 -23.44 -2.02
C SER A 216 4.41 -23.13 -3.52
N ALA A 217 3.20 -23.09 -4.07
CA ALA A 217 2.94 -22.59 -5.42
C ALA A 217 3.09 -21.05 -5.40
N PRO A 218 3.94 -20.44 -6.25
CA PRO A 218 4.28 -19.02 -6.17
C PRO A 218 3.34 -18.20 -7.05
N ALA A 219 2.10 -17.93 -6.62
CA ALA A 219 1.12 -17.26 -7.50
C ALA A 219 0.50 -15.95 -7.00
N LEU A 220 0.74 -15.47 -5.77
CA LEU A 220 -0.04 -14.32 -5.26
C LEU A 220 0.70 -13.10 -4.71
N ILE A 221 2.03 -13.02 -4.74
CA ILE A 221 2.72 -11.89 -4.08
C ILE A 221 3.75 -11.26 -5.02
N ALA A 222 3.25 -10.51 -6.02
CA ALA A 222 4.01 -9.55 -6.81
C ALA A 222 3.40 -8.14 -6.72
N VAL A 223 2.73 -7.82 -5.60
CA VAL A 223 2.02 -6.54 -5.41
C VAL A 223 2.99 -5.41 -5.01
N GLY A 224 4.13 -5.73 -4.39
CA GLY A 224 4.99 -4.71 -3.77
C GLY A 224 5.74 -3.77 -4.72
N SER A 225 6.12 -4.21 -5.92
CA SER A 225 6.98 -3.43 -6.83
C SER A 225 6.30 -3.06 -8.16
N ALA A 226 5.37 -3.88 -8.67
CA ALA A 226 4.65 -3.58 -9.90
C ALA A 226 3.52 -2.54 -9.71
N GLY A 227 2.87 -2.52 -8.55
CA GLY A 227 1.76 -1.60 -8.25
C GLY A 227 2.19 -0.13 -8.19
N LEU A 228 3.33 0.16 -7.54
CA LEU A 228 3.87 1.52 -7.45
C LEU A 228 4.23 2.11 -8.83
N LEU A 229 4.75 1.29 -9.75
CA LEU A 229 5.12 1.73 -11.09
C LEU A 229 3.88 1.95 -11.97
N GLY A 230 2.85 1.09 -11.83
CA GLY A 230 1.56 1.29 -12.48
C GLY A 230 0.85 2.56 -12.02
N MET A 231 0.83 2.82 -10.71
CA MET A 231 0.09 3.95 -10.14
C MET A 231 0.75 5.30 -10.41
N LEU A 232 2.10 5.38 -10.38
CA LEU A 232 2.80 6.64 -10.65
C LEU A 232 2.75 7.01 -12.15
N VAL A 233 2.71 6.01 -13.04
CA VAL A 233 2.44 6.21 -14.46
C VAL A 233 0.97 6.60 -14.69
N TYR A 234 0.03 5.96 -13.97
CA TYR A 234 -1.41 6.28 -14.06
C TYR A 234 -1.72 7.70 -13.56
N ALA A 235 -1.15 8.14 -12.42
CA ALA A 235 -1.36 9.47 -11.87
C ALA A 235 -0.86 10.60 -12.79
N VAL A 236 0.21 10.35 -13.56
CA VAL A 236 0.68 11.31 -14.59
C VAL A 236 -0.26 11.32 -15.80
N ALA A 237 -0.70 10.14 -16.25
CA ALA A 237 -1.62 10.02 -17.39
C ALA A 237 -3.02 10.60 -17.10
N TRP A 238 -3.52 10.52 -15.86
CA TRP A 238 -4.83 11.05 -15.48
C TRP A 238 -4.86 12.58 -15.35
N SER A 239 -3.71 13.23 -15.25
CA SER A 239 -3.64 14.70 -15.16
C SER A 239 -3.96 15.43 -16.47
N ASP A 240 -3.90 14.72 -17.60
CA ASP A 240 -4.25 15.24 -18.93
C ASP A 240 -5.76 15.19 -19.21
N ASP A 241 -6.56 14.47 -18.41
CA ASP A 241 -8.02 14.36 -18.59
C ASP A 241 -8.80 15.48 -17.87
N ARG A 242 -8.17 16.64 -17.67
CA ARG A 242 -8.91 17.83 -17.22
C ARG A 242 -9.88 18.22 -18.34
N PRO A 243 -11.19 18.32 -18.08
CA PRO A 243 -12.14 18.74 -19.09
C PRO A 243 -11.70 20.09 -19.65
N ASP A 244 -11.50 20.15 -20.97
CA ASP A 244 -11.21 21.38 -21.68
C ASP A 244 -12.21 22.45 -21.21
N PRO A 245 -11.76 23.64 -20.78
CA PRO A 245 -12.70 24.69 -20.43
C PRO A 245 -13.60 24.94 -21.63
N PRO A 246 -14.93 25.11 -21.43
CA PRO A 246 -15.86 25.29 -22.53
C PRO A 246 -15.38 26.45 -23.39
N ALA A 247 -15.17 26.16 -24.68
CA ALA A 247 -14.68 27.11 -25.67
C ALA A 247 -15.72 28.21 -25.88
N ASP A 248 -15.60 29.28 -25.09
CA ASP A 248 -16.51 30.42 -25.17
C ASP A 248 -15.95 31.50 -26.11
N VAL A 249 -16.76 31.79 -27.13
CA VAL A 249 -16.86 32.99 -27.97
C VAL A 249 -15.71 33.34 -28.94
N ALA A 250 -16.02 33.03 -30.21
CA ALA A 250 -15.54 33.61 -31.46
C ALA A 250 -14.81 34.97 -31.40
N SER A 251 -13.52 34.94 -31.75
CA SER A 251 -12.81 36.12 -32.27
C SER A 251 -12.63 36.00 -33.79
N PRO A 252 -12.86 37.07 -34.57
CA PRO A 252 -12.78 37.03 -36.04
C PRO A 252 -11.36 36.81 -36.54
N VAL A 253 -11.25 35.92 -37.53
CA VAL A 253 -10.03 35.43 -38.18
C VAL A 253 -9.30 36.54 -38.96
N PRO A 254 -8.05 36.87 -38.64
CA PRO A 254 -7.13 37.53 -39.57
C PRO A 254 -6.47 36.47 -40.47
N VAL A 255 -6.48 36.73 -41.77
CA VAL A 255 -5.90 35.90 -42.84
C VAL A 255 -4.43 35.57 -42.55
N ALA A 256 -4.12 34.28 -42.38
CA ALA A 256 -2.76 33.78 -42.14
C ALA A 256 -1.97 33.59 -43.46
N PRO A 257 -0.67 33.90 -43.49
CA PRO A 257 0.23 33.65 -44.62
C PRO A 257 0.55 32.16 -44.82
N ARG A 258 1.06 31.86 -46.03
CA ARG A 258 1.34 30.53 -46.63
C ARG A 258 1.88 29.44 -45.67
N PRO A 259 1.47 28.17 -45.86
CA PRO A 259 1.97 27.04 -45.10
C PRO A 259 3.45 26.77 -45.42
N LEU A 260 4.27 26.67 -44.37
CA LEU A 260 5.59 26.06 -44.44
C LEU A 260 5.46 24.53 -44.67
N PRO A 261 6.46 23.89 -45.30
CA PRO A 261 6.47 22.44 -45.51
C PRO A 261 6.49 21.68 -44.18
N ASP A 262 5.80 20.53 -44.18
CA ASP A 262 5.56 19.61 -43.06
C ASP A 262 6.74 19.49 -42.09
N ALA A 263 6.63 20.21 -40.97
CA ALA A 263 7.31 19.84 -39.75
C ALA A 263 6.59 18.62 -39.18
N THR A 264 7.20 17.44 -39.32
CA THR A 264 6.83 16.26 -38.54
C THR A 264 6.69 16.64 -37.06
N PRO A 265 5.64 16.16 -36.36
CA PRO A 265 5.37 16.57 -34.99
C PRO A 265 6.49 16.06 -34.07
N ALA A 266 7.45 16.92 -33.76
CA ALA A 266 8.51 16.71 -32.76
C ALA A 266 7.97 16.76 -31.30
N VAL A 267 6.67 16.54 -31.10
CA VAL A 267 5.98 16.73 -29.80
C VAL A 267 6.10 15.49 -28.90
N SER A 268 6.44 14.32 -29.41
CA SER A 268 6.45 13.08 -28.61
C SER A 268 7.82 12.67 -28.04
N VAL A 269 8.91 13.40 -28.33
CA VAL A 269 10.25 13.06 -27.80
C VAL A 269 10.48 13.65 -26.41
N VAL A 270 9.75 14.72 -26.05
CA VAL A 270 9.95 15.39 -24.76
C VAL A 270 9.56 14.45 -23.61
N GLY A 271 8.41 13.76 -23.68
CA GLY A 271 7.94 12.86 -22.62
C GLY A 271 8.76 11.59 -22.35
N GLY A 272 9.71 11.24 -23.24
CA GLY A 272 10.53 10.03 -23.06
C GLY A 272 11.50 10.14 -21.88
N SER A 273 12.07 11.33 -21.66
CA SER A 273 13.05 11.51 -20.58
C SER A 273 12.41 11.54 -19.19
N GLU A 274 11.23 12.14 -19.03
CA GLU A 274 10.50 12.11 -17.76
C GLU A 274 10.04 10.69 -17.42
N ALA A 275 9.50 9.94 -18.38
CA ALA A 275 9.05 8.57 -18.15
C ALA A 275 10.19 7.63 -17.74
N VAL A 276 11.36 7.75 -18.38
CA VAL A 276 12.54 6.97 -18.01
C VAL A 276 13.07 7.38 -16.64
N ALA A 277 13.14 8.68 -16.33
CA ALA A 277 13.56 9.14 -15.02
C ALA A 277 12.61 8.67 -13.89
N LEU A 278 11.32 8.51 -14.20
CA LEU A 278 10.35 7.91 -13.29
C LEU A 278 10.68 6.43 -13.03
N GLY A 279 11.02 5.68 -14.08
CA GLY A 279 11.52 4.31 -13.96
C GLY A 279 12.75 4.21 -13.07
N ASP A 280 13.75 5.08 -13.30
CA ASP A 280 14.97 5.16 -12.50
C ASP A 280 14.67 5.54 -11.03
N MET A 281 13.66 6.38 -10.79
CA MET A 281 13.19 6.69 -9.44
C MET A 281 12.58 5.46 -8.76
N VAL A 282 11.78 4.66 -9.46
CA VAL A 282 11.21 3.42 -8.90
C VAL A 282 12.32 2.42 -8.55
N GLU A 283 13.35 2.29 -9.37
CA GLU A 283 14.53 1.47 -9.03
C GLU A 283 15.24 2.00 -7.78
N ALA A 284 15.36 3.33 -7.62
CA ALA A 284 15.92 3.95 -6.43
C ALA A 284 15.04 3.70 -5.19
N LEU A 285 13.72 3.70 -5.33
CA LEU A 285 12.77 3.36 -4.27
C LEU A 285 12.88 1.88 -3.87
N ASP A 286 13.05 0.95 -4.81
CA ASP A 286 13.30 -0.46 -4.49
C ASP A 286 14.65 -0.66 -3.78
N SER A 287 15.67 0.09 -4.19
CA SER A 287 16.96 0.10 -3.50
C SER A 287 16.82 0.62 -2.06
N LEU A 288 16.05 1.69 -1.85
CA LEU A 288 15.72 2.22 -0.52
C LEU A 288 14.95 1.20 0.31
N ARG A 289 13.95 0.52 -0.28
CA ARG A 289 13.18 -0.56 0.35
C ARG A 289 14.10 -1.67 0.87
N ARG A 290 15.02 -2.15 0.02
CA ARG A 290 16.03 -3.16 0.40
C ARG A 290 16.98 -2.64 1.48
N ALA A 291 17.44 -1.40 1.39
CA ALA A 291 18.30 -0.78 2.39
C ALA A 291 17.62 -0.63 3.77
N ARG A 292 16.29 -0.50 3.79
CA ARG A 292 15.47 -0.52 5.02
C ARG A 292 15.15 -1.93 5.53
N GLY A 293 15.68 -2.97 4.89
CA GLY A 293 15.43 -4.36 5.29
C GLY A 293 13.98 -4.79 5.07
N LEU A 294 13.29 -4.15 4.13
CA LEU A 294 11.92 -4.50 3.80
C LEU A 294 11.94 -5.61 2.74
N GLY A 295 11.84 -6.85 3.22
CA GLY A 295 11.74 -8.04 2.37
C GLY A 295 10.35 -8.22 1.77
N ASP A 296 10.01 -9.47 1.47
CA ASP A 296 8.66 -9.84 1.05
C ASP A 296 7.71 -9.80 2.26
N VAL A 297 6.43 -9.54 1.97
CA VAL A 297 5.36 -9.64 2.98
C VAL A 297 5.32 -11.09 3.48
N PRO A 298 5.21 -11.35 4.79
CA PRO A 298 5.05 -12.71 5.30
C PRO A 298 3.84 -13.39 4.61
N GLY A 299 4.06 -14.55 3.99
CA GLY A 299 3.03 -15.19 3.14
C GLY A 299 1.80 -15.66 3.91
N ASP A 300 1.98 -16.06 5.16
CA ASP A 300 0.91 -16.56 6.03
C ASP A 300 0.12 -15.41 6.70
N TRP A 301 0.49 -14.15 6.40
CA TRP A 301 -0.22 -12.97 6.89
C TRP A 301 -1.60 -12.90 6.23
N LEU A 302 -2.64 -12.78 7.06
CA LEU A 302 -4.06 -12.92 6.72
C LEU A 302 -4.55 -14.35 6.53
N GLU A 303 -3.78 -15.40 6.83
CA GLU A 303 -4.33 -16.76 6.89
C GLU A 303 -5.06 -17.03 8.23
N GLY A 304 -6.00 -17.97 8.26
CA GLY A 304 -6.74 -18.32 9.49
C GLY A 304 -5.83 -18.74 10.65
N ILE A 305 -4.72 -19.40 10.35
CA ILE A 305 -3.71 -19.79 11.35
C ILE A 305 -3.03 -18.58 12.00
N TYR A 306 -2.78 -17.52 11.23
CA TYR A 306 -2.24 -16.27 11.74
C TYR A 306 -3.29 -15.53 12.56
N LEU A 307 -4.52 -15.40 12.04
CA LEU A 307 -5.62 -14.72 12.72
C LEU A 307 -5.93 -15.33 14.10
N SER A 308 -5.76 -16.64 14.25
CA SER A 308 -5.98 -17.35 15.51
C SER A 308 -4.76 -17.44 16.44
N ASN A 309 -3.54 -17.15 15.96
CA ASN A 309 -2.30 -17.33 16.74
C ASN A 309 -1.28 -16.19 16.51
N ALA A 310 -1.73 -14.94 16.43
CA ALA A 310 -0.90 -13.81 15.99
C ALA A 310 0.38 -13.61 16.83
N SER A 311 0.38 -13.93 18.12
CA SER A 311 1.58 -13.83 18.98
C SER A 311 2.74 -14.72 18.54
N ARG A 312 2.47 -15.77 17.75
CA ARG A 312 3.50 -16.66 17.18
C ARG A 312 4.22 -16.07 15.98
N TYR A 313 3.73 -14.94 15.45
CA TYR A 313 4.24 -14.29 14.24
C TYR A 313 4.72 -12.85 14.50
N PRO A 314 5.67 -12.63 15.44
CA PRO A 314 6.18 -11.28 15.73
C PRO A 314 6.86 -10.61 14.52
N GLU A 315 7.29 -11.39 13.54
CA GLU A 315 7.83 -10.90 12.27
C GLU A 315 6.82 -10.10 11.44
N VAL A 316 5.52 -10.38 11.58
CA VAL A 316 4.44 -9.65 10.89
C VAL A 316 4.37 -8.21 11.40
N ARG A 317 4.30 -8.03 12.73
CA ARG A 317 4.38 -6.69 13.36
C ARG A 317 5.64 -5.96 12.93
N GLY A 318 6.80 -6.65 13.04
CA GLY A 318 8.08 -6.06 12.67
C GLY A 318 8.16 -5.64 11.21
N TYR A 319 7.51 -6.38 10.29
CA TYR A 319 7.39 -6.02 8.89
C TYR A 319 6.61 -4.71 8.71
N TRP A 320 5.40 -4.63 9.27
CA TRP A 320 4.52 -3.45 9.11
C TRP A 320 5.09 -2.20 9.77
N GLU A 321 5.78 -2.32 10.90
CA GLU A 321 6.53 -1.20 11.49
C GLU A 321 7.66 -0.70 10.59
N ARG A 322 8.40 -1.60 9.92
CA ARG A 322 9.42 -1.20 8.94
C ARG A 322 8.78 -0.59 7.70
N TYR A 323 7.62 -1.09 7.28
CA TYR A 323 6.86 -0.57 6.15
C TYR A 323 6.38 0.86 6.41
N ALA A 324 5.79 1.14 7.57
CA ALA A 324 5.36 2.49 7.95
C ALA A 324 6.52 3.49 7.88
N ARG A 325 7.67 3.17 8.50
CA ARG A 325 8.88 4.02 8.43
C ARG A 325 9.39 4.20 7.00
N PHE A 326 9.29 3.16 6.18
CA PHE A 326 9.65 3.25 4.76
C PHE A 326 8.73 4.22 4.00
N VAL A 327 7.42 4.18 4.23
CA VAL A 327 6.47 5.13 3.61
C VAL A 327 6.82 6.57 3.99
N ASP A 328 7.10 6.83 5.26
CA ASP A 328 7.53 8.15 5.73
C ASP A 328 8.82 8.61 5.06
N ASP A 329 9.82 7.73 4.94
CA ASP A 329 11.07 8.02 4.24
C ASP A 329 10.85 8.35 2.76
N VAL A 330 9.97 7.61 2.09
CA VAL A 330 9.63 7.85 0.68
C VAL A 330 9.00 9.23 0.55
N ARG A 331 7.99 9.55 1.37
CA ARG A 331 7.32 10.85 1.36
C ARG A 331 8.29 12.02 1.57
N GLN A 332 9.30 11.84 2.42
CA GLN A 332 10.31 12.87 2.67
C GLN A 332 11.37 13.01 1.57
N ARG A 333 11.58 11.98 0.75
CA ARG A 333 12.71 11.89 -0.20
C ARG A 333 12.31 11.83 -1.66
N ASP A 334 11.04 11.67 -1.99
CA ASP A 334 10.52 11.47 -3.35
C ASP A 334 11.08 12.50 -4.35
N THR A 335 11.08 13.76 -3.97
CA THR A 335 11.50 14.90 -4.80
C THR A 335 13.01 14.89 -5.02
N ALA A 336 13.78 14.53 -3.99
CA ALA A 336 15.22 14.41 -4.09
C ALA A 336 15.63 13.21 -4.97
N LEU A 337 14.92 12.09 -4.83
CA LEU A 337 15.13 10.89 -5.65
C LEU A 337 14.78 11.17 -7.11
N PHE A 338 13.63 11.79 -7.39
CA PHE A 338 13.23 12.20 -8.73
C PHE A 338 14.26 13.13 -9.38
N ARG A 339 14.67 14.19 -8.67
CA ARG A 339 15.71 15.11 -9.14
C ARG A 339 17.00 14.37 -9.49
N GLN A 340 17.47 13.49 -8.61
CA GLN A 340 18.73 12.78 -8.80
C GLN A 340 18.66 11.85 -10.01
N SER A 341 17.58 11.08 -10.16
CA SER A 341 17.36 10.19 -11.29
C SER A 341 17.26 10.97 -12.61
N PHE A 342 16.52 12.08 -12.63
CA PHE A 342 16.36 12.92 -13.80
C PHE A 342 17.68 13.57 -14.27
N VAL A 343 18.49 14.10 -13.34
CA VAL A 343 19.81 14.67 -13.66
C VAL A 343 20.76 13.60 -14.19
N ARG A 344 20.87 12.46 -13.49
CA ARG A 344 21.72 11.34 -13.91
C ARG A 344 21.37 10.89 -15.33
N ARG A 345 20.06 10.85 -15.64
CA ARG A 345 19.57 10.47 -16.97
C ARG A 345 20.01 11.46 -18.05
N LEU A 346 19.79 12.76 -17.84
CA LEU A 346 20.18 13.79 -18.81
C LEU A 346 21.71 13.88 -18.99
N GLU A 347 22.48 13.70 -17.92
CA GLU A 347 23.94 13.62 -17.99
C GLU A 347 24.40 12.39 -18.78
N GLY A 348 23.76 11.22 -18.58
CA GLY A 348 24.02 10.02 -19.37
C GLY A 348 23.70 10.16 -20.85
N GLU A 349 22.77 11.06 -21.21
CA GLU A 349 22.45 11.45 -22.59
C GLU A 349 23.42 12.51 -23.16
N GLY A 350 24.42 12.95 -22.38
CA GLY A 350 25.38 13.97 -22.79
C GLY A 350 24.79 15.38 -22.86
N ALA A 351 23.68 15.65 -22.16
CA ALA A 351 23.08 16.98 -22.15
C ALA A 351 24.00 17.99 -21.46
N GLY A 352 24.21 19.15 -22.09
CA GLY A 352 24.98 20.24 -21.49
C GLY A 352 24.28 20.85 -20.25
N THR A 353 25.04 21.42 -19.32
CA THR A 353 24.57 21.93 -18.02
C THR A 353 23.39 22.90 -18.12
N ALA A 354 23.37 23.77 -19.13
CA ALA A 354 22.27 24.72 -19.35
C ALA A 354 20.95 24.00 -19.75
N VAL A 355 21.04 22.96 -20.59
CA VAL A 355 19.90 22.14 -21.01
C VAL A 355 19.39 21.34 -19.81
N VAL A 356 20.28 20.74 -19.02
CA VAL A 356 19.94 20.02 -17.78
C VAL A 356 19.15 20.92 -16.83
N SER A 357 19.65 22.12 -16.56
CA SER A 357 19.02 23.07 -15.63
C SER A 357 17.61 23.46 -16.08
N MET A 358 17.44 23.77 -17.37
CA MET A 358 16.15 24.15 -17.95
C MET A 358 15.14 23.00 -17.91
N ARG A 359 15.54 21.80 -18.33
CA ARG A 359 14.67 20.62 -18.33
C ARG A 359 14.31 20.19 -16.91
N LEU A 360 15.27 20.18 -16.00
CA LEU A 360 15.03 19.85 -14.59
C LEU A 360 14.03 20.81 -13.95
N ALA A 361 14.16 22.12 -14.17
CA ALA A 361 13.21 23.10 -13.63
C ALA A 361 11.78 22.93 -14.17
N ARG A 362 11.61 22.40 -15.38
CA ARG A 362 10.30 22.02 -15.92
C ARG A 362 9.80 20.73 -15.29
N ALA A 363 10.62 19.69 -15.26
CA ALA A 363 10.27 18.38 -14.72
C ALA A 363 9.89 18.46 -13.23
N ILE A 364 10.62 19.24 -12.43
CA ILE A 364 10.31 19.45 -11.01
C ILE A 364 8.95 20.13 -10.84
N ARG A 365 8.61 21.15 -11.64
CA ARG A 365 7.28 21.78 -11.57
C ARG A 365 6.15 20.82 -11.92
N LEU A 366 6.35 19.95 -12.89
CA LEU A 366 5.37 18.91 -13.23
C LEU A 366 5.24 17.88 -12.12
N PHE A 367 6.36 17.46 -11.54
CA PHE A 367 6.39 16.54 -10.40
C PHE A 367 5.74 17.15 -9.16
N GLU A 368 6.07 18.39 -8.79
CA GLU A 368 5.40 19.12 -7.70
C GLU A 368 3.89 19.29 -7.99
N GLY A 369 3.51 19.54 -9.24
CA GLY A 369 2.11 19.64 -9.65
C GLY A 369 1.30 18.34 -9.47
N SER A 370 1.95 17.17 -9.47
CA SER A 370 1.31 15.87 -9.19
C SER A 370 1.36 15.46 -7.71
N GLN A 371 1.79 16.35 -6.81
CA GLN A 371 1.90 16.06 -5.38
C GLN A 371 0.58 15.55 -4.76
N PRO A 372 -0.60 16.15 -5.00
CA PRO A 372 -1.84 15.68 -4.37
C PRO A 372 -2.15 14.21 -4.69
N ALA A 373 -1.92 13.78 -5.94
CA ALA A 373 -2.13 12.39 -6.33
C ALA A 373 -1.14 11.45 -5.64
N ARG A 374 0.13 11.86 -5.48
CA ARG A 374 1.13 11.08 -4.72
C ARG A 374 0.80 11.00 -3.24
N ASP A 375 0.33 12.10 -2.65
CA ASP A 375 -0.10 12.12 -1.24
C ASP A 375 -1.24 11.11 -1.01
N THR A 376 -2.22 10.99 -1.91
CA THR A 376 -3.24 9.92 -1.83
C THR A 376 -2.62 8.52 -1.80
N VAL A 377 -1.59 8.26 -2.60
CA VAL A 377 -0.88 6.97 -2.58
C VAL A 377 -0.18 6.75 -1.24
N TYR A 378 0.56 7.75 -0.77
CA TYR A 378 1.31 7.66 0.48
C TYR A 378 0.39 7.48 1.68
N ASP A 379 -0.75 8.17 1.70
CA ASP A 379 -1.75 8.05 2.76
C ASP A 379 -2.39 6.65 2.71
N ALA A 380 -2.68 6.07 1.54
CA ALA A 380 -3.16 4.70 1.42
C ALA A 380 -2.12 3.66 1.89
N MET A 381 -0.83 3.87 1.57
CA MET A 381 0.25 3.01 2.08
C MET A 381 0.38 3.10 3.60
N ALA A 382 0.27 4.31 4.17
CA ALA A 382 0.32 4.53 5.61
C ALA A 382 -0.89 3.91 6.32
N GLN A 383 -2.09 4.04 5.76
CA GLN A 383 -3.32 3.42 6.27
C GLN A 383 -3.24 1.90 6.24
N LEU A 384 -2.72 1.31 5.16
CA LEU A 384 -2.46 -0.13 5.09
C LEU A 384 -1.55 -0.59 6.23
N ALA A 385 -0.45 0.14 6.48
CA ALA A 385 0.47 -0.17 7.56
C ALA A 385 -0.20 -0.07 8.94
N GLY A 386 -0.94 1.01 9.17
CA GLY A 386 -1.68 1.26 10.41
C GLY A 386 -2.72 0.18 10.69
N ALA A 387 -3.61 -0.09 9.75
CA ALA A 387 -4.64 -1.12 9.89
C ALA A 387 -4.04 -2.52 10.10
N SER A 388 -2.91 -2.82 9.46
CA SER A 388 -2.21 -4.10 9.67
C SER A 388 -1.62 -4.24 11.07
N LEU A 389 -1.13 -3.14 11.65
CA LEU A 389 -0.64 -3.11 13.04
C LEU A 389 -1.79 -3.17 14.04
N ASP A 390 -2.87 -2.41 13.80
CA ASP A 390 -4.08 -2.42 14.61
C ASP A 390 -4.69 -3.83 14.66
N LEU A 391 -4.79 -4.50 13.50
CA LEU A 391 -5.22 -5.90 13.42
C LEU A 391 -4.29 -6.81 14.22
N HIS A 392 -2.97 -6.72 14.02
CA HIS A 392 -2.03 -7.57 14.77
C HIS A 392 -2.18 -7.40 16.29
N ASP A 393 -2.29 -6.16 16.76
CA ASP A 393 -2.41 -5.84 18.18
C ASP A 393 -3.73 -6.35 18.76
N LEU A 394 -4.84 -6.20 18.03
CA LEU A 394 -6.14 -6.77 18.38
C LEU A 394 -6.08 -8.29 18.52
N LEU A 395 -5.49 -8.97 17.55
CA LEU A 395 -5.40 -10.43 17.53
C LEU A 395 -4.52 -10.96 18.66
N VAL A 396 -3.41 -10.28 18.98
CA VAL A 396 -2.56 -10.63 20.12
C VAL A 396 -3.27 -10.41 21.45
N GLU A 397 -4.00 -9.30 21.59
CA GLU A 397 -4.78 -9.01 22.82
C GLU A 397 -5.87 -10.07 23.06
N ARG A 398 -6.51 -10.54 21.99
CA ARG A 398 -7.69 -11.42 22.04
C ARG A 398 -7.44 -12.85 21.58
N GLU A 399 -6.18 -13.27 21.50
CA GLU A 399 -5.81 -14.60 20.97
C GLU A 399 -6.51 -15.76 21.71
N ALA A 400 -6.72 -15.61 23.03
CA ALA A 400 -7.39 -16.64 23.84
C ALA A 400 -8.88 -16.84 23.51
N ASP A 401 -9.49 -15.87 22.82
CA ASP A 401 -10.91 -15.83 22.45
C ASP A 401 -11.14 -16.21 20.97
N ILE A 402 -10.07 -16.61 20.26
CA ILE A 402 -10.09 -16.96 18.83
C ILE A 402 -9.60 -18.41 18.66
N GLU A 403 -10.47 -19.29 18.18
CA GLU A 403 -10.14 -20.68 17.86
C GLU A 403 -9.85 -20.83 16.36
N TYR A 404 -8.88 -21.69 16.04
CA TYR A 404 -8.61 -22.07 14.66
C TYR A 404 -9.44 -23.29 14.28
N ASP A 405 -10.39 -23.13 13.36
CA ASP A 405 -11.20 -24.22 12.81
C ASP A 405 -11.03 -24.28 11.27
N PRO A 406 -10.06 -25.06 10.75
CA PRO A 406 -9.80 -25.12 9.32
C PRO A 406 -10.99 -25.76 8.58
N VAL A 407 -11.58 -25.02 7.63
CA VAL A 407 -12.72 -25.48 6.82
C VAL A 407 -12.39 -26.76 6.06
N LEU A 408 -11.13 -26.92 5.62
CA LEU A 408 -10.63 -28.11 4.95
C LEU A 408 -9.27 -28.50 5.52
N PRO A 409 -9.06 -29.76 5.97
CA PRO A 409 -7.83 -30.17 6.65
C PRO A 409 -6.56 -30.10 5.78
N ASP A 410 -6.71 -30.02 4.45
CA ASP A 410 -5.60 -29.99 3.49
C ASP A 410 -5.67 -28.81 2.50
N ARG A 411 -6.54 -27.81 2.72
CA ARG A 411 -6.66 -26.65 1.83
C ARG A 411 -6.80 -25.36 2.62
N VAL A 412 -6.04 -24.35 2.21
CA VAL A 412 -6.21 -22.97 2.66
C VAL A 412 -7.58 -22.48 2.22
N SER A 413 -8.43 -22.08 3.17
CA SER A 413 -9.69 -21.41 2.85
C SER A 413 -9.42 -20.14 2.07
N ARG A 414 -10.30 -19.83 1.11
CA ARG A 414 -10.27 -18.54 0.41
C ARG A 414 -10.77 -17.40 1.30
N ASP A 415 -11.44 -17.74 2.40
CA ASP A 415 -11.90 -16.80 3.40
C ASP A 415 -11.24 -17.17 4.75
N PRO A 416 -10.17 -16.45 5.13
CA PRO A 416 -9.43 -16.75 6.34
C PRO A 416 -10.21 -16.41 7.61
N VAL A 417 -11.23 -15.55 7.53
CA VAL A 417 -12.04 -15.18 8.69
C VAL A 417 -12.92 -16.35 9.13
N VAL A 418 -13.37 -17.17 8.19
CA VAL A 418 -14.15 -18.37 8.49
C VAL A 418 -13.33 -19.39 9.30
N GLU A 419 -12.01 -19.41 9.12
CA GLU A 419 -11.11 -20.30 9.88
C GLU A 419 -10.73 -19.77 11.27
N ALA A 420 -10.88 -18.45 11.50
CA ALA A 420 -10.62 -17.81 12.78
C ALA A 420 -11.94 -17.59 13.53
N VAL A 421 -12.42 -18.64 14.18
CA VAL A 421 -13.72 -18.67 14.82
C VAL A 421 -13.66 -18.00 16.18
N THR A 422 -14.57 -17.07 16.44
CA THR A 422 -14.78 -16.50 17.78
C THR A 422 -16.27 -16.54 18.14
N ASP A 423 -16.56 -16.87 19.40
CA ASP A 423 -17.91 -16.87 19.97
C ASP A 423 -18.39 -15.45 20.31
N ASP A 424 -17.48 -14.47 20.37
CA ASP A 424 -17.80 -13.07 20.64
C ASP A 424 -18.14 -12.32 19.33
N PRO A 425 -19.41 -11.94 19.10
CA PRO A 425 -19.79 -11.22 17.89
C PRO A 425 -19.10 -9.85 17.78
N LEU A 426 -18.84 -9.17 18.91
CA LEU A 426 -18.18 -7.87 18.88
C LEU A 426 -16.71 -7.99 18.46
N LEU A 427 -16.02 -9.03 18.90
CA LEU A 427 -14.65 -9.31 18.45
C LEU A 427 -14.62 -9.63 16.96
N ARG A 428 -15.57 -10.44 16.48
CA ARG A 428 -15.71 -10.76 15.06
C ARG A 428 -15.89 -9.50 14.21
N ASP A 429 -16.80 -8.61 14.62
CA ASP A 429 -17.07 -7.36 13.91
C ASP A 429 -15.83 -6.46 13.89
N ARG A 430 -15.09 -6.38 15.00
CA ARG A 430 -13.82 -5.62 15.05
C ARG A 430 -12.76 -6.19 14.12
N ILE A 431 -12.61 -7.51 14.05
CA ILE A 431 -11.68 -8.16 13.11
C ILE A 431 -12.07 -7.81 11.67
N TRP A 432 -13.36 -7.88 11.34
CA TRP A 432 -13.85 -7.50 10.02
C TRP A 432 -13.57 -6.05 9.67
N VAL A 433 -13.80 -5.11 10.58
CA VAL A 433 -13.50 -3.69 10.37
C VAL A 433 -12.03 -3.47 10.03
N GLU A 434 -11.10 -4.11 10.74
CA GLU A 434 -9.68 -3.96 10.44
C GLU A 434 -9.28 -4.60 9.11
N LEU A 435 -9.87 -5.75 8.75
CA LEU A 435 -9.66 -6.38 7.45
C LEU A 435 -10.21 -5.52 6.31
N ASP A 436 -11.38 -4.92 6.48
CA ASP A 436 -11.96 -4.00 5.49
C ASP A 436 -11.06 -2.78 5.27
N ARG A 437 -10.48 -2.20 6.33
CA ARG A 437 -9.49 -1.11 6.20
C ARG A 437 -8.26 -1.54 5.40
N ILE A 438 -7.75 -2.76 5.63
CA ILE A 438 -6.63 -3.34 4.87
C ILE A 438 -7.02 -3.51 3.40
N PHE A 439 -8.15 -4.15 3.11
CA PHE A 439 -8.59 -4.42 1.73
C PHE A 439 -8.95 -3.14 0.97
N HIS A 440 -9.57 -2.16 1.63
CA HIS A 440 -9.82 -0.85 1.07
C HIS A 440 -8.50 -0.17 0.68
N SER A 441 -7.51 -0.16 1.57
CA SER A 441 -6.19 0.43 1.29
C SER A 441 -5.50 -0.29 0.12
N LEU A 442 -5.56 -1.63 0.07
CA LEU A 442 -5.02 -2.41 -1.05
C LEU A 442 -5.75 -2.10 -2.37
N SER A 443 -7.06 -1.90 -2.34
CA SER A 443 -7.85 -1.51 -3.51
C SER A 443 -7.37 -0.17 -4.07
N VAL A 444 -7.23 0.85 -3.22
CA VAL A 444 -6.69 2.17 -3.61
C VAL A 444 -5.29 2.03 -4.24
N LEU A 445 -4.41 1.25 -3.61
CA LEU A 445 -3.05 1.01 -4.12
C LEU A 445 -3.00 0.21 -5.42
N SER A 446 -4.00 -0.65 -5.67
CA SER A 446 -4.12 -1.39 -6.92
C SER A 446 -4.67 -0.55 -8.08
N GLY A 447 -5.03 0.71 -7.82
CA GLY A 447 -5.73 1.56 -8.78
C GLY A 447 -7.16 1.11 -9.03
N GLY A 448 -7.74 0.34 -8.10
CA GLY A 448 -9.15 -0.01 -8.10
C GLY A 448 -9.97 1.29 -8.01
N ASP A 449 -10.89 1.48 -8.95
CA ASP A 449 -11.72 2.66 -9.02
C ASP A 449 -12.55 2.77 -7.73
N VAL A 450 -12.17 3.72 -6.87
CA VAL A 450 -12.83 3.99 -5.58
C VAL A 450 -14.23 4.59 -5.82
N GLY A 451 -14.54 4.98 -7.06
CA GLY A 451 -15.65 5.85 -7.43
C GLY A 451 -17.07 5.26 -7.47
N THR A 452 -17.34 4.02 -7.05
CA THR A 452 -18.71 3.47 -7.22
C THR A 452 -19.40 2.89 -6.00
N ARG A 453 -18.75 2.74 -4.84
CA ARG A 453 -19.44 2.22 -3.63
C ARG A 453 -20.04 3.30 -2.73
N ASP A 454 -19.35 4.41 -2.50
CA ASP A 454 -19.87 5.47 -1.62
C ASP A 454 -21.02 6.27 -2.24
N ALA A 455 -21.06 6.42 -3.58
CA ALA A 455 -22.15 7.11 -4.25
C ALA A 455 -23.50 6.36 -4.20
N LEU A 456 -23.52 5.08 -3.80
CA LEU A 456 -24.73 4.26 -3.67
C LEU A 456 -25.03 3.84 -2.22
N GLY A 457 -24.12 4.09 -1.27
CA GLY A 457 -24.23 3.65 0.12
C GLY A 457 -24.78 4.69 1.10
N GLU A 458 -24.52 5.98 0.89
CA GLU A 458 -24.92 7.03 1.85
C GLU A 458 -26.39 7.48 1.75
N GLY A 459 -27.16 6.95 0.80
CA GLY A 459 -28.58 7.28 0.63
C GLY A 459 -29.57 6.48 1.48
N SER A 460 -29.14 5.45 2.22
CA SER A 460 -30.07 4.45 2.80
C SER A 460 -30.14 4.39 4.33
N LEU A 461 -29.49 5.32 5.05
CA LEU A 461 -29.57 5.36 6.53
C LEU A 461 -30.35 6.57 7.10
N ASP A 462 -30.85 7.47 6.26
CA ASP A 462 -31.63 8.65 6.70
C ASP A 462 -33.17 8.44 6.64
N GLY A 463 -33.62 7.22 6.33
CA GLY A 463 -35.04 6.87 6.18
C GLY A 463 -35.77 6.43 7.45
N ILE A 464 -35.10 6.32 8.60
CA ILE A 464 -35.73 5.98 9.89
C ILE A 464 -35.82 7.26 10.74
N ARG A 465 -36.57 8.24 10.26
CA ARG A 465 -37.05 9.37 11.07
C ARG A 465 -38.57 9.34 11.09
N ALA A 466 -39.13 9.01 12.25
CA ALA A 466 -40.57 8.89 12.45
C ALA A 466 -41.32 10.17 12.05
N PRO A 467 -42.48 10.09 11.39
CA PRO A 467 -43.32 11.26 11.13
C PRO A 467 -43.91 11.78 12.44
N GLY A 468 -43.47 12.98 12.84
CA GLY A 468 -44.12 13.78 13.85
C GLY A 468 -45.50 14.23 13.37
N GLY A 469 -46.49 14.13 14.26
CA GLY A 469 -47.89 14.42 13.98
C GLY A 469 -48.22 15.89 13.75
N SER A 470 -49.40 16.10 13.16
CA SER A 470 -50.21 17.32 13.24
C SER A 470 -51.67 16.93 13.34
#